data_AF-A0A6A4PLR0-F1
#
_entry.id   AF-A0A6A4PLR0-F1
#
_cell.length_a   1.000
_cell.length_b   1.000
_cell.length_c   1.000
_cell.angle_alpha   90.00
_cell.angle_beta   90.00
_cell.angle_gamma   90.00
#
_symmetry.space_group_name_H-M   'P 1'
#
loop_
_entity.id
_entity.type
_entity.pdbx_description
1 polymer ?
#
loop_
_entity_poly.entity_id
_entity_poly.type
_entity_poly.pdbx_seq_one_letter_code
_entity_poly.pdbx_strand_id
1 'polypeptide(L)'
;MGAPLSTWPWQNFGIFKYLLYGPFMGKVVHERWFYNEENFNTNHSWCFHLLILCCLRGLIHVLWSSYTNMLFLTRNRRILQQGVDFKQIDKEWDWDNFLILHALVASIACYMFPFLQHLPLWNLKGVIVVLMLHVGVSEPLYYWVHRKFHRDYLFINYHSLHHSSPIPAPFTAGNATFLEHLILMAVIGIPIMGACVMGYGSASLIYGYVLIFDFLRCLGHCNVEIVPHQLFESFPFLRYVLYTPT
;
A
#
# COMPACT_ATOMS: atom_id res chain seq x y z
N MET A 1 -23.25 -0.83 -18.75
CA MET A 1 -22.41 -1.71 -17.90
C MET A 1 -21.04 -1.07 -17.81
N GLY A 2 -20.47 -0.93 -16.61
CA GLY A 2 -19.13 -0.35 -16.44
C GLY A 2 -18.05 -1.26 -17.03
N ALA A 3 -16.84 -0.71 -17.24
CA ALA A 3 -15.70 -1.51 -17.69
C ALA A 3 -15.36 -2.62 -16.68
N PRO A 4 -14.90 -3.80 -17.11
CA PRO A 4 -14.58 -4.89 -16.20
C PRO A 4 -13.48 -4.45 -15.22
N LEU A 5 -13.57 -4.85 -13.95
CA LEU A 5 -12.60 -4.49 -12.89
C LEU A 5 -12.49 -2.98 -12.59
N SER A 6 -13.41 -2.16 -13.09
CA SER A 6 -13.47 -0.72 -12.72
C SER A 6 -14.02 -0.50 -11.31
N THR A 7 -14.79 -1.46 -10.78
CA THR A 7 -15.39 -1.42 -9.45
C THR A 7 -14.87 -2.54 -8.55
N TRP A 8 -15.00 -2.35 -7.24
CA TRP A 8 -14.58 -3.32 -6.24
C TRP A 8 -15.59 -4.48 -6.13
N PRO A 9 -15.14 -5.75 -6.03
CA PRO A 9 -16.04 -6.90 -5.96
C PRO A 9 -17.02 -6.86 -4.75
N TRP A 10 -16.62 -6.21 -3.67
CA TRP A 10 -17.40 -6.07 -2.44
C TRP A 10 -18.05 -4.69 -2.27
N GLN A 11 -18.16 -3.90 -3.34
CA GLN A 11 -18.80 -2.58 -3.26
C GLN A 11 -20.23 -2.67 -2.72
N ASN A 12 -20.97 -3.74 -3.07
CA ASN A 12 -22.34 -3.98 -2.60
C ASN A 12 -22.44 -4.22 -1.08
N PHE A 13 -21.32 -4.51 -0.38
CA PHE A 13 -21.33 -4.69 1.06
C PHE A 13 -21.28 -3.36 1.83
N GLY A 14 -20.91 -2.25 1.18
CA GLY A 14 -20.72 -0.97 1.85
C GLY A 14 -19.85 -1.12 3.11
N ILE A 15 -20.35 -0.65 4.25
CA ILE A 15 -19.67 -0.76 5.54
C ILE A 15 -19.41 -2.21 5.99
N PHE A 16 -20.18 -3.20 5.50
CA PHE A 16 -19.99 -4.60 5.86
C PHE A 16 -18.80 -5.26 5.15
N LYS A 17 -18.07 -4.56 4.27
CA LYS A 17 -16.88 -5.08 3.60
C LYS A 17 -15.82 -5.62 4.58
N TYR A 18 -15.75 -5.09 5.80
CA TYR A 18 -14.80 -5.54 6.82
C TYR A 18 -15.06 -6.97 7.32
N LEU A 19 -16.27 -7.53 7.09
CA LEU A 19 -16.54 -8.94 7.35
C LEU A 19 -15.65 -9.89 6.52
N LEU A 20 -15.04 -9.39 5.43
CA LEU A 20 -14.05 -10.13 4.64
C LEU A 20 -12.76 -10.45 5.44
N TYR A 21 -12.50 -9.76 6.55
CA TYR A 21 -11.44 -10.14 7.49
C TYR A 21 -11.83 -11.30 8.43
N GLY A 22 -13.11 -11.68 8.46
CA GLY A 22 -13.64 -12.73 9.32
C GLY A 22 -12.88 -14.06 9.24
N PRO A 23 -12.55 -14.59 8.05
CA PRO A 23 -11.75 -15.81 7.92
C PRO A 23 -10.37 -15.72 8.58
N PHE A 24 -9.71 -14.57 8.52
CA PHE A 24 -8.41 -14.34 9.16
C PHE A 24 -8.54 -14.37 10.68
N MET A 25 -9.52 -13.63 11.21
CA MET A 25 -9.80 -13.62 12.64
C MET A 25 -10.18 -15.01 13.16
N GLY A 26 -11.06 -15.71 12.43
CA GLY A 26 -11.47 -17.07 12.77
C GLY A 26 -10.28 -18.03 12.82
N LYS A 27 -9.37 -17.93 11.86
CA LYS A 27 -8.14 -18.74 11.82
C LYS A 27 -7.24 -18.47 13.02
N VAL A 28 -7.00 -17.20 13.34
CA VAL A 28 -6.18 -16.79 14.50
C VAL A 28 -6.79 -17.25 15.82
N VAL A 29 -8.11 -17.10 16.00
CA VAL A 29 -8.82 -17.55 17.20
C VAL A 29 -8.78 -19.06 17.32
N HIS A 30 -9.04 -19.79 16.22
CA HIS A 30 -8.96 -21.24 16.19
C HIS A 30 -7.55 -21.71 16.58
N GLU A 31 -6.51 -21.13 15.99
CA GLU A 31 -5.14 -21.52 16.30
C GLU A 31 -4.77 -21.26 17.76
N ARG A 32 -5.16 -20.10 18.29
CA ARG A 32 -4.90 -19.76 19.69
C ARG A 32 -5.64 -20.68 20.67
N TRP A 33 -6.82 -21.16 20.31
CA TRP A 33 -7.64 -22.00 21.19
C TRP A 33 -7.24 -23.48 21.15
N PHE A 34 -6.87 -23.99 19.96
CA PHE A 34 -6.65 -25.42 19.75
C PHE A 34 -5.17 -25.85 19.74
N TYR A 35 -4.21 -24.94 19.51
CA TYR A 35 -2.79 -25.28 19.64
C TYR A 35 -2.28 -24.94 21.05
N ASN A 36 -1.55 -25.87 21.66
CA ASN A 36 -0.81 -25.61 22.91
C ASN A 36 0.19 -24.45 22.72
N GLU A 37 0.48 -23.68 23.78
CA GLU A 37 1.35 -22.49 23.74
C GLU A 37 2.71 -22.73 23.04
N GLU A 38 3.30 -23.92 23.22
CA GLU A 38 4.55 -24.32 22.56
C GLU A 38 4.40 -24.41 21.02
N ASN A 39 3.31 -24.99 20.53
CA ASN A 39 3.04 -25.13 19.09
C ASN A 39 2.55 -23.82 18.45
N PHE A 40 1.90 -22.95 19.23
CA PHE A 40 1.45 -21.63 18.79
C PHE A 40 2.64 -20.69 18.54
N ASN A 41 3.64 -20.69 19.44
CA ASN A 41 4.82 -19.83 19.29
C ASN A 41 5.69 -20.22 18.09
N THR A 42 5.77 -21.52 17.76
CA THR A 42 6.57 -22.01 16.62
C THR A 42 5.85 -21.88 15.28
N ASN A 43 4.52 -21.93 15.27
CA ASN A 43 3.68 -21.82 14.06
C ASN A 43 2.82 -20.55 14.10
N HIS A 44 3.46 -19.37 14.10
CA HIS A 44 2.74 -18.13 13.88
C HIS A 44 2.11 -18.15 12.49
N SER A 45 0.79 -18.30 12.45
CA SER A 45 0.05 -18.23 11.20
C SER A 45 0.17 -16.85 10.60
N TRP A 46 0.51 -16.80 9.32
CA TRP A 46 0.57 -15.57 8.56
C TRP A 46 -0.74 -14.78 8.61
N CYS A 47 -1.88 -15.42 8.91
CA CYS A 47 -3.14 -14.73 9.15
C CYS A 47 -3.05 -13.66 10.25
N PHE A 48 -2.33 -13.93 11.35
CA PHE A 48 -2.14 -12.94 12.42
C PHE A 48 -1.25 -11.78 11.95
N HIS A 49 -0.15 -12.10 11.28
CA HIS A 49 0.75 -11.10 10.71
C HIS A 49 0.06 -10.20 9.67
N LEU A 50 -0.82 -10.78 8.83
CA LEU A 50 -1.61 -10.04 7.85
C LEU A 50 -2.59 -9.07 8.52
N LEU A 51 -3.26 -9.47 9.61
CA LEU A 51 -4.12 -8.56 10.38
C LEU A 51 -3.31 -7.41 10.99
N ILE A 52 -2.15 -7.69 11.59
CA ILE A 52 -1.25 -6.65 12.10
C ILE A 52 -0.82 -5.71 10.98
N LEU A 53 -0.41 -6.25 9.82
CA LEU A 53 -0.02 -5.45 8.67
C LEU A 53 -1.17 -4.56 8.18
N CYS A 54 -2.38 -5.08 8.05
CA CYS A 54 -3.55 -4.28 7.68
C CYS A 54 -3.77 -3.10 8.64
N CYS A 55 -3.69 -3.36 9.95
CA CYS A 55 -3.81 -2.31 10.97
C CYS A 55 -2.70 -1.26 10.85
N LEU A 56 -1.44 -1.68 10.70
CA LEU A 56 -0.30 -0.77 10.59
C LEU A 56 -0.37 0.07 9.30
N ARG A 57 -0.73 -0.54 8.17
CA ARG A 57 -0.91 0.15 6.89
C ARG A 57 -2.05 1.18 6.97
N GLY A 58 -3.18 0.81 7.57
CA GLY A 58 -4.27 1.74 7.83
C GLY A 58 -3.85 2.90 8.73
N LEU A 59 -3.11 2.60 9.80
CA LEU A 59 -2.57 3.57 10.73
C LEU A 59 -1.65 4.58 10.03
N ILE A 60 -0.77 4.15 9.11
CA ILE A 60 0.08 5.05 8.32
C ILE A 60 -0.75 6.10 7.60
N HIS A 61 -1.81 5.69 6.89
CA HIS A 61 -2.66 6.61 6.13
C HIS A 61 -3.41 7.58 7.05
N VAL A 62 -3.91 7.09 8.19
CA VAL A 62 -4.60 7.92 9.19
C VAL A 62 -3.64 8.92 9.86
N LEU A 63 -2.42 8.51 10.18
CA LEU A 63 -1.41 9.39 10.76
C LEU A 63 -0.97 10.47 9.77
N TRP A 64 -0.75 10.10 8.51
CA TRP A 64 -0.48 11.05 7.44
C TRP A 64 -1.64 12.03 7.26
N SER A 65 -2.87 11.53 7.19
CA SER A 65 -4.06 12.38 7.06
C SER A 65 -4.22 13.33 8.25
N SER A 66 -3.93 12.85 9.46
CA SER A 66 -3.92 13.69 10.66
C SER A 66 -2.87 14.80 10.54
N TYR A 67 -1.63 14.46 10.18
CA TYR A 67 -0.54 15.42 9.98
C TYR A 67 -0.89 16.49 8.93
N THR A 68 -1.41 16.10 7.77
CA THR A 68 -1.75 17.06 6.68
C THR A 68 -2.85 18.04 7.09
N ASN A 69 -3.73 17.61 8.01
CA ASN A 69 -4.82 18.42 8.55
C ASN A 69 -4.43 19.22 9.81
N MET A 70 -3.25 19.00 10.39
CA MET A 70 -2.69 19.84 11.46
C MET A 70 -2.18 21.16 10.90
N LEU A 71 -3.11 22.08 10.59
CA LEU A 71 -2.82 23.38 9.98
C LEU A 71 -1.77 24.21 10.74
N PHE A 72 -1.71 24.09 12.06
CA PHE A 72 -0.69 24.76 12.86
C PHE A 72 0.75 24.32 12.51
N LEU A 73 0.94 23.11 11.96
CA LEU A 73 2.22 22.60 11.46
C LEU A 73 2.41 22.85 9.96
N THR A 74 1.34 22.71 9.18
CA THR A 74 1.42 22.54 7.72
C THR A 74 1.04 23.76 6.90
N ARG A 75 0.31 24.74 7.45
CA ARG A 75 -0.29 25.85 6.69
C ARG A 75 0.70 26.54 5.74
N ASN A 76 1.89 26.88 6.22
CA ASN A 76 2.89 27.63 5.44
C ASN A 76 3.68 26.75 4.45
N ARG A 77 3.45 25.43 4.44
CA ARG A 77 4.13 24.45 3.59
C ARG A 77 3.18 23.75 2.62
N ARG A 78 1.90 24.18 2.55
CA ARG A 78 0.94 23.57 1.63
C ARG A 78 1.26 23.94 0.19
N ILE A 79 1.26 22.93 -0.68
CA ILE A 79 1.49 23.09 -2.12
C ILE A 79 0.26 23.74 -2.76
N LEU A 80 -0.91 23.16 -2.51
CA LEU A 80 -2.21 23.73 -2.86
C LEU A 80 -2.86 24.31 -1.60
N GLN A 81 -3.23 25.59 -1.68
CA GLN A 81 -3.88 26.31 -0.59
C GLN A 81 -5.37 25.96 -0.44
N GLN A 82 -5.98 25.41 -1.49
CA GLN A 82 -7.35 24.91 -1.45
C GLN A 82 -7.48 23.75 -0.45
N GLY A 83 -8.57 23.73 0.30
CA GLY A 83 -8.91 22.63 1.18
C GLY A 83 -9.59 21.48 0.42
N VAL A 84 -9.52 20.28 1.00
CA VAL A 84 -10.31 19.13 0.55
C VAL A 84 -11.79 19.42 0.80
N ASP A 85 -12.64 19.28 -0.23
CA ASP A 85 -14.08 19.49 -0.13
C ASP A 85 -14.84 18.21 0.26
N PHE A 86 -16.11 18.36 0.65
CA PHE A 86 -16.93 17.20 1.01
C PHE A 86 -17.11 16.20 -0.14
N LYS A 87 -17.15 16.67 -1.39
CA LYS A 87 -17.28 15.79 -2.55
C LYS A 87 -16.07 14.87 -2.70
N GLN A 88 -14.86 15.39 -2.46
CA GLN A 88 -13.65 14.58 -2.47
C GLN A 88 -13.64 13.60 -1.30
N ILE A 89 -14.02 14.04 -0.10
CA ILE A 89 -14.13 13.15 1.08
C ILE A 89 -15.07 11.97 0.79
N ASP A 90 -16.24 12.23 0.21
CA ASP A 90 -17.22 11.20 -0.13
C ASP A 90 -16.69 10.21 -1.18
N LYS A 91 -15.95 10.71 -2.19
CA LYS A 91 -15.31 9.85 -3.22
C LYS A 91 -14.20 8.97 -2.66
N GLU A 92 -13.48 9.46 -1.66
CA GLU A 92 -12.34 8.77 -1.04
C GLU A 92 -12.77 7.91 0.15
N TRP A 93 -14.06 7.83 0.45
CA TRP A 93 -14.59 7.14 1.63
C TRP A 93 -14.08 5.70 1.77
N ASP A 94 -13.99 4.98 0.64
CA ASP A 94 -13.54 3.59 0.57
C ASP A 94 -12.07 3.43 0.14
N TRP A 95 -11.22 4.43 0.43
CA TRP A 95 -9.79 4.43 0.11
C TRP A 95 -9.04 3.19 0.60
N ASP A 96 -9.54 2.52 1.63
CA ASP A 96 -8.92 1.40 2.31
C ASP A 96 -9.23 0.02 1.68
N ASN A 97 -10.04 -0.03 0.61
CA ASN A 97 -10.40 -1.28 -0.07
C ASN A 97 -9.17 -2.13 -0.47
N PHE A 98 -8.07 -1.48 -0.86
CA PHE A 98 -6.85 -2.20 -1.24
C PHE A 98 -6.21 -2.98 -0.08
N LEU A 99 -6.43 -2.57 1.17
CA LEU A 99 -5.95 -3.31 2.34
C LEU A 99 -6.59 -4.70 2.41
N ILE A 100 -7.91 -4.75 2.15
CA ILE A 100 -8.67 -6.01 2.11
C ILE A 100 -8.16 -6.88 0.96
N LEU A 101 -8.00 -6.30 -0.24
CA LEU A 101 -7.46 -7.02 -1.40
C LEU A 101 -6.10 -7.63 -1.11
N HIS A 102 -5.16 -6.81 -0.65
CA HIS A 102 -3.79 -7.25 -0.40
C HIS A 102 -3.74 -8.32 0.69
N ALA A 103 -4.58 -8.23 1.73
CA ALA A 103 -4.68 -9.26 2.76
C ALA A 103 -5.17 -10.60 2.20
N LEU A 104 -6.24 -10.56 1.38
CA LEU A 104 -6.81 -11.75 0.74
C LEU A 104 -5.81 -12.42 -0.21
N VAL A 105 -5.13 -11.64 -1.04
CA VAL A 105 -4.15 -12.21 -1.96
C VAL A 105 -2.91 -12.71 -1.22
N ALA A 106 -2.45 -12.00 -0.19
CA ALA A 106 -1.31 -12.43 0.60
C ALA A 106 -1.60 -13.71 1.38
N SER A 107 -2.83 -13.91 1.89
CA SER A 107 -3.19 -15.18 2.54
C SER A 107 -3.21 -16.33 1.53
N ILE A 108 -3.81 -16.12 0.35
CA ILE A 108 -3.77 -17.10 -0.75
C ILE A 108 -2.32 -17.44 -1.10
N ALA A 109 -1.44 -16.44 -1.22
CA ALA A 109 -0.02 -16.66 -1.49
C ALA A 109 0.66 -17.51 -0.40
N CYS A 110 0.37 -17.27 0.89
CA CYS A 110 0.92 -18.07 1.99
C CYS A 110 0.48 -19.54 1.94
N TYR A 111 -0.68 -19.85 1.38
CA TYR A 111 -1.13 -21.23 1.16
C TYR A 111 -0.58 -21.84 -0.13
N MET A 112 -0.44 -21.04 -1.20
CA MET A 112 0.11 -21.49 -2.48
C MET A 112 1.63 -21.73 -2.41
N PHE A 113 2.34 -20.99 -1.57
CA PHE A 113 3.80 -21.01 -1.48
C PHE A 113 4.27 -21.38 -0.07
N PRO A 114 4.54 -22.68 0.20
CA PRO A 114 4.91 -23.15 1.54
C PRO A 114 6.16 -22.50 2.13
N PHE A 115 7.08 -22.01 1.29
CA PHE A 115 8.28 -21.31 1.75
C PHE A 115 7.96 -19.98 2.46
N LEU A 116 6.83 -19.36 2.17
CA LEU A 116 6.40 -18.14 2.86
C LEU A 116 6.04 -18.42 4.32
N GLN A 117 5.61 -19.65 4.65
CA GLN A 117 5.22 -20.01 6.02
C GLN A 117 6.40 -20.04 6.99
N HIS A 118 7.63 -20.22 6.49
CA HIS A 118 8.84 -20.45 7.30
C HIS A 118 9.91 -19.39 7.05
N LEU A 119 9.52 -18.11 7.04
CA LEU A 119 10.47 -17.02 6.85
C LEU A 119 11.19 -16.67 8.16
N PRO A 120 12.51 -16.45 8.13
CA PRO A 120 13.24 -15.93 9.29
C PRO A 120 12.73 -14.53 9.65
N LEU A 121 12.91 -14.13 10.91
CA LEU A 121 12.53 -12.79 11.35
C LEU A 121 13.32 -11.70 10.62
N TRP A 122 14.62 -11.91 10.38
CA TRP A 122 15.52 -10.93 9.78
C TRP A 122 16.51 -11.56 8.79
N ASN A 123 16.74 -10.88 7.67
CA ASN A 123 17.77 -11.24 6.70
C ASN A 123 18.25 -10.01 5.92
N LEU A 124 19.49 -9.55 6.20
CA LEU A 124 20.04 -8.36 5.56
C LEU A 124 20.23 -8.54 4.04
N LYS A 125 20.54 -9.75 3.56
CA LYS A 125 20.67 -10.01 2.12
C LYS A 125 19.36 -9.76 1.38
N GLY A 126 18.24 -10.04 2.04
CA GLY A 126 16.90 -9.74 1.53
C GLY A 126 16.70 -8.25 1.27
N VAL A 127 17.20 -7.38 2.18
CA VAL A 127 17.09 -5.92 2.02
C VAL A 127 17.82 -5.45 0.75
N ILE A 128 18.99 -6.01 0.47
CA ILE A 128 19.74 -5.67 -0.75
C ILE A 128 18.98 -6.14 -2.00
N VAL A 129 18.49 -7.39 -1.98
CA VAL A 129 17.76 -7.97 -3.12
C VAL A 129 16.45 -7.24 -3.38
N VAL A 130 15.66 -6.91 -2.34
CA VAL A 130 14.39 -6.19 -2.50
C VAL A 130 14.62 -4.79 -3.07
N LEU A 131 15.69 -4.10 -2.66
CA LEU A 131 16.04 -2.79 -3.23
C LEU A 131 16.44 -2.89 -4.70
N MET A 132 17.28 -3.87 -5.05
CA MET A 132 17.68 -4.11 -6.45
C MET A 132 16.47 -4.43 -7.34
N LEU A 133 15.55 -5.28 -6.86
CA LEU A 133 14.34 -5.61 -7.61
C LEU A 133 13.34 -4.45 -7.64
N HIS A 134 13.26 -3.64 -6.58
CA HIS A 134 12.42 -2.45 -6.56
C HIS A 134 12.85 -1.45 -7.64
N VAL A 135 14.12 -1.03 -7.60
CA VAL A 135 14.69 -0.04 -8.53
C VAL A 135 14.81 -0.61 -9.94
N GLY A 136 15.26 -1.86 -10.08
CA GLY A 136 15.53 -2.48 -11.37
C GLY A 136 14.30 -3.00 -12.11
N VAL A 137 13.21 -3.32 -11.39
CA VAL A 137 12.02 -3.97 -11.98
C VAL A 137 10.75 -3.21 -11.63
N SER A 138 10.43 -3.04 -10.35
CA SER A 138 9.13 -2.49 -9.94
C SER A 138 8.95 -1.02 -10.33
N GLU A 139 9.97 -0.17 -10.17
CA GLU A 139 9.89 1.25 -10.54
C GLU A 139 9.69 1.44 -12.06
N PRO A 140 10.52 0.84 -12.96
CA PRO A 140 10.28 0.92 -14.39
C PRO A 140 8.92 0.37 -14.82
N LEU A 141 8.50 -0.76 -14.23
CA LEU A 141 7.21 -1.38 -14.52
C LEU A 141 6.06 -0.46 -14.09
N TYR A 142 6.12 0.07 -12.86
CA TYR A 142 5.13 1.02 -12.36
C TYR A 142 5.02 2.23 -13.26
N TYR A 143 6.15 2.86 -13.60
CA TYR A 143 6.18 4.03 -14.48
C TYR A 143 5.54 3.72 -15.84
N TRP A 144 5.92 2.60 -16.46
CA TRP A 144 5.39 2.21 -17.77
C TRP A 144 3.87 1.96 -17.73
N VAL A 145 3.39 1.20 -16.75
CA VAL A 145 1.95 0.90 -16.62
C VAL A 145 1.15 2.15 -16.24
N HIS A 146 1.64 2.95 -15.29
CA HIS A 146 0.99 4.20 -14.91
C HIS A 146 0.88 5.14 -16.12
N ARG A 147 1.92 5.27 -16.94
CA ARG A 147 1.85 6.03 -18.20
C ARG A 147 0.82 5.48 -19.18
N LYS A 148 0.50 4.18 -19.16
CA LYS A 148 -0.59 3.61 -19.97
C LYS A 148 -1.96 3.97 -19.39
N PHE A 149 -2.11 4.01 -18.07
CA PHE A 149 -3.34 4.46 -17.41
C PHE A 149 -3.71 5.91 -17.75
N HIS A 150 -2.72 6.74 -18.12
CA HIS A 150 -2.94 8.09 -18.64
C HIS A 150 -3.36 8.17 -20.13
N ARG A 151 -3.60 7.04 -20.81
CA ARG A 151 -4.12 7.03 -22.19
C ARG A 151 -5.63 6.90 -22.20
N ASP A 152 -6.27 7.52 -23.20
CA ASP A 152 -7.72 7.69 -23.37
C ASP A 152 -8.60 6.62 -22.72
N TYR A 153 -8.56 5.37 -23.22
CA TYR A 153 -9.44 4.31 -22.73
C TYR A 153 -9.19 3.95 -21.26
N LEU A 154 -7.92 3.78 -20.86
CA LEU A 154 -7.59 3.38 -19.49
C LEU A 154 -7.80 4.55 -18.51
N PHE A 155 -7.59 5.77 -18.97
CA PHE A 155 -7.85 6.97 -18.17
C PHE A 155 -9.33 7.07 -17.86
N ILE A 156 -10.18 7.09 -18.89
CA ILE A 156 -11.62 7.28 -18.72
C ILE A 156 -12.22 6.20 -17.81
N ASN A 157 -11.85 4.94 -18.01
CA ASN A 157 -12.50 3.81 -17.34
C ASN A 157 -11.87 3.40 -16.00
N TYR A 158 -10.62 3.76 -15.74
CA TYR A 158 -9.89 3.31 -14.55
C TYR A 158 -9.22 4.47 -13.81
N HIS A 159 -8.38 5.26 -14.47
CA HIS A 159 -7.55 6.24 -13.76
C HIS A 159 -8.27 7.57 -13.43
N SER A 160 -9.40 7.86 -14.09
CA SER A 160 -10.15 9.11 -13.92
C SER A 160 -10.70 9.27 -12.50
N LEU A 161 -11.04 8.17 -11.82
CA LEU A 161 -11.48 8.17 -10.42
C LEU A 161 -10.41 8.79 -9.51
N HIS A 162 -9.18 8.32 -9.65
CA HIS A 162 -8.02 8.80 -8.88
C HIS A 162 -7.77 10.29 -9.14
N HIS A 163 -7.82 10.74 -10.40
CA HIS A 163 -7.66 12.15 -10.78
C HIS A 163 -8.87 13.03 -10.46
N SER A 164 -10.01 12.44 -10.08
CA SER A 164 -11.20 13.20 -9.71
C SER A 164 -11.11 13.80 -8.30
N SER A 165 -10.01 13.52 -7.58
CA SER A 165 -9.59 14.13 -6.32
C SER A 165 -8.52 15.20 -6.61
N PRO A 166 -8.91 16.47 -6.83
CA PRO A 166 -7.98 17.50 -7.29
C PRO A 166 -7.00 17.96 -6.22
N ILE A 167 -7.33 17.82 -4.94
CA ILE A 167 -6.45 18.20 -3.84
C ILE A 167 -5.74 16.94 -3.34
N PRO A 168 -4.40 16.83 -3.41
CA PRO A 168 -3.73 15.66 -2.90
C PRO A 168 -4.05 15.46 -1.42
N ALA A 169 -4.50 14.26 -1.07
CA ALA A 169 -4.67 13.83 0.31
C ALA A 169 -4.09 12.42 0.48
N PRO A 170 -3.58 12.05 1.68
CA PRO A 170 -3.06 10.71 1.92
C PRO A 170 -4.04 9.58 1.57
N PHE A 171 -5.36 9.81 1.71
CA PHE A 171 -6.38 8.84 1.31
C PHE A 171 -6.54 8.71 -0.21
N THR A 172 -6.26 9.76 -0.99
CA THR A 172 -6.19 9.68 -2.46
C THR A 172 -5.19 8.62 -2.94
N ALA A 173 -4.12 8.38 -2.18
CA ALA A 173 -3.16 7.31 -2.48
C ALA A 173 -3.83 5.91 -2.45
N GLY A 174 -4.80 5.69 -1.57
CA GLY A 174 -5.59 4.45 -1.50
C GLY A 174 -6.76 4.43 -2.50
N ASN A 175 -7.25 5.58 -2.94
CA ASN A 175 -8.44 5.69 -3.78
C ASN A 175 -8.13 5.47 -5.28
N ALA A 176 -8.40 4.24 -5.75
CA ALA A 176 -8.27 3.86 -7.16
C ALA A 176 -9.19 2.67 -7.47
N THR A 177 -9.31 2.33 -8.75
CA THR A 177 -10.12 1.19 -9.19
C THR A 177 -9.51 -0.15 -8.82
N PHE A 178 -10.32 -1.21 -8.88
CA PHE A 178 -9.86 -2.56 -8.57
C PHE A 178 -8.71 -3.02 -9.48
N LEU A 179 -8.79 -2.72 -10.78
CA LEU A 179 -7.72 -3.02 -11.73
C LEU A 179 -6.40 -2.33 -11.39
N GLU A 180 -6.44 -1.04 -11.04
CA GLU A 180 -5.24 -0.28 -10.66
C GLU A 180 -4.56 -0.90 -9.43
N HIS A 181 -5.35 -1.31 -8.43
CA HIS A 181 -4.81 -1.96 -7.24
C HIS A 181 -4.32 -3.39 -7.49
N LEU A 182 -4.93 -4.16 -8.39
CA LEU A 182 -4.37 -5.46 -8.81
C LEU A 182 -2.97 -5.31 -9.42
N ILE A 183 -2.79 -4.30 -10.27
CA ILE A 183 -1.51 -4.00 -10.90
C ILE A 183 -0.51 -3.48 -9.86
N LEU A 184 -0.92 -2.54 -9.01
CA LEU A 184 -0.08 -2.00 -7.95
C LEU A 184 0.37 -3.08 -6.97
N MET A 185 -0.53 -3.99 -6.60
CA MET A 185 -0.24 -5.17 -5.80
C MET A 185 0.84 -6.03 -6.46
N ALA A 186 0.75 -6.29 -7.77
CA ALA A 186 1.76 -7.05 -8.49
C ALA A 186 3.12 -6.32 -8.49
N VAL A 187 3.13 -5.01 -8.71
CA VAL A 187 4.34 -4.17 -8.66
C VAL A 187 5.01 -4.24 -7.28
N ILE A 188 4.24 -4.18 -6.19
CA ILE A 188 4.74 -4.31 -4.81
C ILE A 188 5.18 -5.76 -4.53
N GLY A 189 4.45 -6.75 -5.07
CA GLY A 189 4.69 -8.16 -4.82
C GLY A 189 5.98 -8.68 -5.46
N ILE A 190 6.39 -8.14 -6.62
CA ILE A 190 7.57 -8.62 -7.36
C ILE A 190 8.85 -8.62 -6.50
N PRO A 191 9.25 -7.54 -5.82
CA PRO A 191 10.49 -7.53 -5.04
C PRO A 191 10.41 -8.43 -3.81
N ILE A 192 9.25 -8.47 -3.15
CA ILE A 192 9.00 -9.35 -2.00
C ILE A 192 9.14 -10.81 -2.42
N MET A 193 8.40 -11.22 -3.44
CA MET A 193 8.40 -12.61 -3.92
C MET A 193 9.74 -12.99 -4.52
N GLY A 194 10.39 -12.08 -5.26
CA GLY A 194 11.73 -12.31 -5.79
C GLY A 194 12.75 -12.57 -4.69
N ALA A 195 12.76 -11.76 -3.62
CA ALA A 195 13.63 -11.99 -2.48
C ALA A 195 13.33 -13.34 -1.78
N CYS A 196 12.05 -13.68 -1.59
CA CYS A 196 11.66 -14.95 -0.99
C CYS A 196 12.07 -16.17 -1.85
N VAL A 197 11.83 -16.12 -3.16
CA VAL A 197 12.19 -17.20 -4.11
C VAL A 197 13.70 -17.40 -4.17
N MET A 198 14.49 -16.33 -4.05
CA MET A 198 15.95 -16.39 -3.98
C MET A 198 16.47 -16.88 -2.60
N GLY A 199 15.59 -17.22 -1.66
CA GLY A 199 15.96 -17.70 -0.32
C GLY A 199 16.40 -16.58 0.65
N TYR A 200 16.15 -15.32 0.30
CA TYR A 200 16.53 -14.15 1.11
C TYR A 200 15.35 -13.45 1.80
N GLY A 201 14.14 -14.00 1.68
CA GLY A 201 12.95 -13.46 2.33
C GLY A 201 13.05 -13.45 3.86
N SER A 202 12.39 -12.49 4.50
CA SER A 202 12.21 -12.43 5.95
C SER A 202 10.90 -11.73 6.31
N ALA A 203 10.40 -11.96 7.52
CA ALA A 203 9.21 -11.27 8.01
C ALA A 203 9.41 -9.75 8.08
N SER A 204 10.54 -9.30 8.62
CA SER A 204 10.92 -7.88 8.66
C SER A 204 11.01 -7.23 7.27
N LEU A 205 11.45 -7.97 6.24
CA LEU A 205 11.51 -7.47 4.87
C LEU A 205 10.10 -7.19 4.34
N ILE A 206 9.18 -8.14 4.51
CA ILE A 206 7.78 -7.99 4.10
C ILE A 206 7.15 -6.78 4.80
N TYR A 207 7.30 -6.70 6.13
CA TYR A 207 6.79 -5.58 6.90
C TYR A 207 7.40 -4.25 6.48
N GLY A 208 8.74 -4.16 6.48
CA GLY A 208 9.46 -2.94 6.19
C GLY A 208 9.15 -2.44 4.78
N TYR A 209 9.22 -3.30 3.78
CA TYR A 209 8.98 -2.92 2.40
C TYR A 209 7.54 -2.42 2.17
N VAL A 210 6.53 -3.14 2.67
CA VAL A 210 5.12 -2.75 2.50
C VAL A 210 4.81 -1.44 3.24
N LEU A 211 5.29 -1.29 4.47
CA LEU A 211 5.04 -0.08 5.28
C LEU A 211 5.78 1.14 4.74
N ILE A 212 7.03 0.98 4.29
CA ILE A 212 7.78 2.06 3.64
C ILE A 212 7.09 2.46 2.34
N PHE A 213 6.60 1.50 1.55
CA PHE A 213 5.89 1.78 0.31
C PHE A 213 4.61 2.60 0.56
N ASP A 214 3.79 2.21 1.54
CA ASP A 214 2.59 2.97 1.92
C ASP A 214 2.94 4.36 2.47
N PHE A 215 4.00 4.45 3.30
CA PHE A 215 4.48 5.72 3.84
C PHE A 215 4.92 6.67 2.72
N LEU A 216 5.71 6.19 1.76
CA LEU A 216 6.14 6.98 0.61
C LEU A 216 4.95 7.38 -0.24
N ARG A 217 3.99 6.50 -0.54
CA ARG A 217 2.79 6.88 -1.31
C ARG A 217 1.97 7.95 -0.61
N CYS A 218 1.80 7.87 0.71
CA CYS A 218 1.14 8.92 1.47
C CYS A 218 1.92 10.24 1.42
N LEU A 219 3.25 10.20 1.57
CA LEU A 219 4.14 11.36 1.41
C LEU A 219 3.93 12.04 0.06
N GLY A 220 3.85 11.28 -1.03
CA GLY A 220 3.63 11.84 -2.37
C GLY A 220 2.26 12.51 -2.56
N HIS A 221 1.27 12.14 -1.74
CA HIS A 221 -0.09 12.70 -1.82
C HIS A 221 -0.40 13.65 -0.66
N CYS A 222 0.56 14.02 0.19
CA CYS A 222 0.25 14.73 1.43
C CYS A 222 -0.03 16.24 1.26
N ASN A 223 0.09 16.81 0.05
CA ASN A 223 -0.10 18.25 -0.23
C ASN A 223 0.73 19.20 0.68
N VAL A 224 1.86 18.72 1.22
CA VAL A 224 2.72 19.47 2.14
C VAL A 224 4.16 19.29 1.70
N GLU A 225 4.88 20.38 1.43
CA GLU A 225 6.31 20.37 1.16
C GLU A 225 7.08 20.01 2.44
N ILE A 226 7.68 18.83 2.46
CA ILE A 226 8.47 18.33 3.61
C ILE A 226 9.96 18.55 3.37
N VAL A 227 10.41 18.38 2.13
CA VAL A 227 11.81 18.54 1.73
C VAL A 227 11.99 19.95 1.18
N PRO A 228 12.90 20.75 1.76
CA PRO A 228 13.12 22.13 1.32
C PRO A 228 13.78 22.18 -0.08
N HIS A 229 13.29 23.07 -0.96
CA HIS A 229 13.84 23.24 -2.31
C HIS A 229 15.36 23.49 -2.36
N GLN A 230 15.95 24.14 -1.35
CA GLN A 230 17.39 24.41 -1.28
C GLN A 230 18.24 23.13 -1.31
N LEU A 231 17.68 22.01 -0.82
CA LEU A 231 18.35 20.71 -0.88
C LEU A 231 18.56 20.28 -2.33
N PHE A 232 17.57 20.50 -3.20
CA PHE A 232 17.63 20.17 -4.62
C PHE A 232 18.45 21.16 -5.44
N GLU A 233 18.58 22.41 -4.99
CA GLU A 233 19.50 23.38 -5.60
C GLU A 233 20.96 23.02 -5.27
N SER A 234 21.23 22.63 -4.02
CA SER A 234 22.56 22.23 -3.56
C SER A 234 23.00 20.88 -4.13
N PHE A 235 22.06 19.94 -4.24
CA PHE A 235 22.32 18.59 -4.72
C PHE A 235 21.26 18.15 -5.74
N PRO A 236 21.39 18.58 -7.01
CA PRO A 236 20.37 18.33 -8.05
C PRO A 236 20.06 16.85 -8.28
N PHE A 237 21.03 15.95 -8.08
CA PHE A 237 20.83 14.52 -8.25
C PHE A 237 19.79 13.93 -7.28
N LEU A 238 19.54 14.57 -6.13
CA LEU A 238 18.56 14.09 -5.15
C LEU A 238 17.13 14.09 -5.70
N ARG A 239 16.84 14.87 -6.76
CA ARG A 239 15.53 14.83 -7.45
C ARG A 239 15.20 13.47 -8.05
N TYR A 240 16.22 12.64 -8.31
CA TYR A 240 16.06 11.30 -8.86
C TYR A 240 16.07 10.20 -7.80
N VAL A 241 16.30 10.56 -6.54
CA VAL A 241 16.46 9.60 -5.43
C VAL A 241 15.39 9.79 -4.36
N LEU A 242 15.03 11.04 -4.07
CA LEU A 242 14.04 11.39 -3.06
C LEU A 242 12.66 11.50 -3.70
N TYR A 243 11.70 10.78 -3.13
CA TYR A 243 10.30 10.92 -3.46
C TYR A 243 9.69 12.08 -2.67
N THR A 244 9.10 13.05 -3.35
CA THR A 244 8.47 14.24 -2.76
C THR A 244 7.05 14.46 -3.30
N PRO A 245 6.20 15.19 -2.56
CA PRO A 245 4.86 15.59 -3.03
C PRO A 245 4.88 16.71 -4.08
N THR A 246 6.03 17.34 -4.31
CA THR A 246 6.31 18.35 -5.35
C THR A 246 7.18 17.77 -6.45
#